data_AF-A0A2D0H7V0-F1
#
_entry.id   AF-A0A2D0H7V0-F1
#
_cell.length_a   1.000
_cell.length_b   1.000
_cell.length_c   1.000
_cell.angle_alpha   90.00
_cell.angle_beta   90.00
_cell.angle_gamma   90.00
#
_symmetry.space_group_name_H-M   'P 1'
#
loop_
_entity.id
_entity.type
_entity.pdbx_description
1 polymer ?
#
loop_
_entity_poly.entity_id
_entity_poly.type
_entity_poly.pdbx_seq_one_letter_code
_entity_poly.pdbx_strand_id
1 'polypeptide(L)'
;MLLWTNLFKKIQQKAEIKYQVETGISLLLLDAENLKLDINSELFLASVCKYTLQFKMAFANWKNPSIGKQDIELYNRGYQLVHVPEGKDSADAKMIAFGACIVRSYPTVKEILVCSSDGILIHLCNELQNQGLIVYWVRRQGQTLHIENRNTGKLTYYSLTMATEVPSLEKVVEQIQDLIKSEHESINARLNSLVAVATLFQEKCDINIKHNPKATRK
;
A
#
# COMPACT_ATOMS: atom_id res chain seq x y z
N MET A 1 10.46 50.58 -20.82
CA MET A 1 11.50 49.69 -20.25
C MET A 1 11.20 49.23 -18.82
N LEU A 2 10.79 50.12 -17.90
CA LEU A 2 10.54 49.83 -16.48
C LEU A 2 9.34 48.91 -16.15
N LEU A 3 8.31 48.89 -17.01
CA LEU A 3 7.12 48.03 -16.81
C LEU A 3 7.42 46.54 -17.04
N TRP A 4 8.27 46.24 -18.01
CA TRP A 4 8.65 44.87 -18.35
C TRP A 4 9.56 44.25 -17.28
N THR A 5 10.50 45.02 -16.73
CA THR A 5 11.37 44.57 -15.63
C THR A 5 10.58 44.22 -14.36
N ASN A 6 9.49 44.94 -14.07
CA ASN A 6 8.62 44.65 -12.93
C ASN A 6 7.74 43.41 -13.14
N LEU A 7 7.31 43.15 -14.38
CA LEU A 7 6.56 41.95 -14.73
C LEU A 7 7.44 40.71 -14.61
N PHE A 8 8.68 40.75 -15.13
CA PHE A 8 9.64 39.66 -14.99
C PHE A 8 10.05 39.42 -13.54
N LYS A 9 10.27 40.47 -12.73
CA LYS A 9 10.48 40.31 -11.29
C LYS A 9 9.30 39.66 -10.58
N LYS A 10 8.06 40.03 -10.91
CA LYS A 10 6.86 39.38 -10.35
C LYS A 10 6.73 37.92 -10.78
N ILE A 11 7.04 37.60 -12.03
CA ILE A 11 7.02 36.22 -12.54
C ILE A 11 8.12 35.39 -11.88
N GLN A 12 9.33 35.95 -11.71
CA GLN A 12 10.43 35.29 -10.99
C GLN A 12 10.11 35.11 -9.51
N GLN A 13 9.59 36.13 -8.81
CA GLN A 13 9.13 35.98 -7.42
C GLN A 13 8.01 34.94 -7.31
N LYS A 14 7.05 34.94 -8.24
CA LYS A 14 5.94 33.98 -8.22
C LYS A 14 6.39 32.57 -8.60
N ALA A 15 7.49 32.42 -9.35
CA ALA A 15 8.14 31.15 -9.66
C ALA A 15 9.05 30.67 -8.51
N GLU A 16 9.78 31.56 -7.84
CA GLU A 16 10.55 31.29 -6.62
C GLU A 16 9.63 30.89 -5.44
N ILE A 17 8.48 31.55 -5.29
CA ILE A 17 7.44 31.16 -4.32
C ILE A 17 6.85 29.78 -4.66
N LYS A 18 6.88 29.37 -5.93
CA LYS A 18 6.42 28.04 -6.38
C LYS A 18 7.50 26.95 -6.25
N TYR A 19 8.76 27.33 -6.06
CA TYR A 19 9.93 26.44 -6.01
C TYR A 19 10.66 26.46 -4.65
N GLN A 20 10.01 26.93 -3.58
CA GLN A 20 10.31 26.35 -2.28
C GLN A 20 9.73 24.94 -2.28
N VAL A 21 10.55 23.96 -2.65
CA VAL A 21 10.36 22.60 -2.19
C VAL A 21 10.22 22.73 -0.67
N GLU A 22 8.99 22.61 -0.14
CA GLU A 22 8.81 22.47 1.29
C GLU A 22 9.74 21.34 1.72
N THR A 23 10.80 21.67 2.45
CA THR A 23 11.83 20.74 2.93
C THR A 23 11.28 19.90 4.08
N GLY A 24 10.14 19.29 3.82
CA GLY A 24 9.43 18.40 4.72
C GLY A 24 9.88 16.97 4.53
N ILE A 25 9.85 16.22 5.61
CA ILE A 25 10.09 14.77 5.60
C ILE A 25 8.96 14.04 6.30
N SER A 26 8.81 12.77 5.93
CA SER A 26 7.93 11.84 6.62
C SER A 26 8.71 10.96 7.57
N LEU A 27 8.12 10.70 8.74
CA LEU A 27 8.69 9.86 9.79
C LEU A 27 7.73 8.71 10.11
N LEU A 28 8.25 7.50 10.31
CA LEU A 28 7.48 6.33 10.71
C LEU A 28 7.80 5.94 12.15
N LEU A 29 6.77 5.85 12.99
CA LEU A 29 6.83 5.29 14.33
C LEU A 29 6.15 3.91 14.32
N LEU A 30 6.93 2.86 14.52
CA LEU A 30 6.46 1.48 14.54
C LEU A 30 6.41 0.96 15.96
N ASP A 31 5.21 0.56 16.38
CA ASP A 31 5.02 -0.35 17.49
C ASP A 31 5.34 -1.77 17.01
N ALA A 32 6.57 -2.21 17.25
CA ALA A 32 7.07 -3.48 16.71
C ALA A 32 6.56 -4.70 17.49
N GLU A 33 5.96 -4.50 18.66
CA GLU A 33 5.33 -5.57 19.44
C GLU A 33 3.97 -5.94 18.84
N ASN A 34 3.20 -4.94 18.41
CA ASN A 34 1.83 -5.14 17.93
C ASN A 34 1.71 -5.18 16.39
N LEU A 35 2.65 -4.59 15.66
CA LEU A 35 2.56 -4.46 14.21
C LEU A 35 3.86 -4.89 13.51
N LYS A 36 3.74 -5.82 12.56
CA LYS A 36 4.84 -6.24 11.68
C LYS A 36 4.65 -5.66 10.29
N LEU A 37 5.66 -4.93 9.83
CA LEU A 37 5.74 -4.40 8.46
C LEU A 37 6.84 -5.14 7.71
N ASP A 38 6.52 -5.64 6.53
CA ASP A 38 7.49 -6.14 5.56
C ASP A 38 7.96 -5.02 4.62
N ILE A 39 8.85 -5.34 3.68
CA ILE A 39 9.39 -4.36 2.74
C ILE A 39 8.29 -3.79 1.83
N ASN A 40 7.35 -4.62 1.38
CA ASN A 40 6.30 -4.18 0.44
C ASN A 40 5.32 -3.21 1.11
N SER A 41 4.92 -3.50 2.36
CA SER A 41 4.10 -2.58 3.15
C SER A 41 4.82 -1.27 3.43
N GLU A 42 6.14 -1.26 3.67
CA GLU A 42 6.89 0.00 3.79
C GLU A 42 6.92 0.81 2.51
N LEU A 43 7.15 0.17 1.37
CA LEU A 43 7.12 0.85 0.06
C LEU A 43 5.75 1.44 -0.22
N PHE A 44 4.69 0.73 0.15
CA PHE A 44 3.33 1.23 0.06
C PHE A 44 3.09 2.41 1.02
N LEU A 45 3.50 2.31 2.27
CA LEU A 45 3.37 3.41 3.22
C LEU A 45 4.14 4.66 2.76
N ALA A 46 5.30 4.48 2.15
CA ALA A 46 6.05 5.57 1.54
C ALA A 46 5.32 6.19 0.34
N SER A 47 4.59 5.41 -0.46
CA SER A 47 3.82 5.93 -1.60
C SER A 47 2.56 6.69 -1.19
N VAL A 48 2.03 6.43 0.02
CA VAL A 48 0.90 7.18 0.61
C VAL A 48 1.34 8.56 1.12
N CYS A 49 2.62 8.73 1.48
CA CYS A 49 3.15 9.99 2.00
C CYS A 49 3.27 11.06 0.90
N LYS A 50 3.00 12.33 1.25
CA LYS A 50 3.28 13.49 0.41
C LYS A 50 4.78 13.85 0.40
N TYR A 51 5.45 13.70 1.54
CA TYR A 51 6.89 13.92 1.70
C TYR A 51 7.64 12.59 1.70
N THR A 52 8.95 12.65 1.43
CA THR A 52 9.79 11.44 1.41
C THR A 52 9.89 10.83 2.81
N LEU A 53 9.62 9.53 2.92
CA LEU A 53 9.83 8.76 4.14
C LEU A 53 11.34 8.58 4.41
N GLN A 54 11.90 9.37 5.32
CA GLN A 54 13.34 9.38 5.60
C GLN A 54 13.70 8.71 6.92
N PHE A 55 12.88 8.88 7.95
CA PHE A 55 13.17 8.33 9.28
C PHE A 55 12.17 7.25 9.66
N LYS A 56 12.70 6.15 10.21
CA LYS A 56 11.91 5.01 10.68
C LYS A 56 12.40 4.64 12.07
N MET A 57 11.49 4.55 13.03
CA MET A 57 11.80 4.20 14.41
C MET A 57 10.90 3.06 14.84
N ALA A 58 11.48 2.04 15.45
CA ALA A 58 10.74 0.92 15.99
C ALA A 58 10.87 0.88 17.51
N PHE A 59 9.76 0.66 18.20
CA PHE A 59 9.67 0.61 19.65
C PHE A 59 9.25 -0.79 20.05
N ALA A 60 10.07 -1.42 20.90
CA ALA A 60 9.79 -2.75 21.45
C ALA A 60 10.74 -3.09 22.60
N ASN A 61 10.33 -4.05 23.41
CA ASN A 61 11.25 -4.74 24.28
C ASN A 61 12.10 -5.74 23.47
N TRP A 62 13.21 -5.27 22.90
CA TRP A 62 14.14 -6.11 22.12
C TRP A 62 14.79 -7.28 22.89
N LYS A 63 14.65 -7.33 24.22
CA LYS A 63 15.07 -8.50 25.00
C LYS A 63 14.02 -9.62 24.99
N ASN A 64 12.80 -9.32 24.57
CA ASN A 64 11.72 -10.28 24.52
C ASN A 64 11.98 -11.31 23.41
N PRO A 65 12.15 -12.60 23.76
CA PRO A 65 12.42 -13.64 22.77
C PRO A 65 11.28 -13.84 21.77
N SER A 66 10.04 -13.42 22.08
CA SER A 66 8.91 -13.48 21.14
C SER A 66 9.04 -12.53 19.95
N ILE A 67 9.86 -11.48 20.08
CA ILE A 67 10.19 -10.52 19.02
C ILE A 67 11.33 -11.06 18.14
N GLY A 68 11.97 -12.16 18.56
CA GLY A 68 12.89 -12.95 17.74
C GLY A 68 14.04 -12.12 17.14
N LYS A 69 14.39 -12.40 15.89
CA LYS A 69 15.42 -11.67 15.11
C LYS A 69 14.87 -10.44 14.37
N GLN A 70 13.69 -9.96 14.76
CA GLN A 70 13.03 -8.84 14.09
C GLN A 70 13.82 -7.53 14.26
N ASP A 71 14.57 -7.41 15.35
CA ASP A 71 15.53 -6.33 15.60
C ASP A 71 16.58 -6.25 14.48
N ILE A 72 17.23 -7.37 14.14
CA ILE A 72 18.25 -7.44 13.07
C ILE A 72 17.63 -7.07 11.72
N GLU A 73 16.44 -7.59 11.42
CA GLU A 73 15.75 -7.31 10.17
C GLU A 73 15.38 -5.82 10.04
N LEU A 74 14.79 -5.23 11.08
CA LEU A 74 14.43 -3.81 11.09
C LEU A 74 15.68 -2.92 11.03
N TYR A 75 16.74 -3.26 11.77
CA TYR A 75 18.01 -2.54 11.71
C TYR A 75 18.60 -2.54 10.29
N ASN A 76 18.63 -3.70 9.63
CA ASN A 76 19.12 -3.82 8.26
C ASN A 76 18.26 -3.03 7.25
N ARG A 77 16.98 -2.84 7.55
CA ARG A 77 16.07 -1.98 6.78
C ARG A 77 16.18 -0.50 7.14
N GLY A 78 17.10 -0.11 8.02
CA GLY A 78 17.39 1.29 8.38
C GLY A 78 16.52 1.86 9.49
N TYR A 79 15.89 1.02 10.32
CA TYR A 79 15.17 1.50 11.50
C TYR A 79 16.15 1.86 12.62
N GLN A 80 15.84 2.96 13.30
CA GLN A 80 16.38 3.21 14.63
C GLN A 80 15.58 2.40 15.65
N LEU A 81 16.26 1.49 16.34
CA LEU A 81 15.63 0.61 17.32
C LEU A 81 15.62 1.30 18.69
N VAL A 82 14.43 1.48 19.25
CA VAL A 82 14.21 2.09 20.56
C VAL A 82 13.79 1.00 21.55
N HIS A 83 14.70 0.63 22.45
CA HIS A 83 14.38 -0.34 23.50
C HIS A 83 13.41 0.26 24.52
N VAL A 84 12.37 -0.50 24.89
CA VAL A 84 11.53 -0.22 26.07
C VAL A 84 11.72 -1.29 27.14
N PRO A 85 11.63 -0.92 28.43
CA PRO A 85 11.67 -1.88 29.52
C PRO A 85 10.43 -2.78 29.51
N GLU A 86 10.54 -3.92 30.20
CA GLU A 86 9.38 -4.77 30.48
C GLU A 86 8.29 -3.98 31.21
N GLY A 87 7.05 -4.18 30.75
CA GLY A 87 5.90 -3.48 31.29
C GLY A 87 4.78 -3.47 30.24
N LYS A 88 3.55 -3.54 30.72
CA LYS A 88 2.39 -3.37 29.86
C LYS A 88 2.40 -1.94 29.30
N ASP A 89 2.13 -1.79 28.01
CA ASP A 89 2.03 -0.51 27.31
C ASP A 89 3.33 0.33 27.34
N SER A 90 4.49 -0.28 27.64
CA SER A 90 5.80 0.40 27.69
C SER A 90 6.20 0.97 26.33
N ALA A 91 5.90 0.25 25.24
CA ALA A 91 6.11 0.70 23.87
C ALA A 91 5.28 1.95 23.58
N ASP A 92 3.98 1.89 23.86
CA ASP A 92 3.03 2.98 23.66
C ASP A 92 3.42 4.22 24.46
N ALA A 93 3.74 4.06 25.74
CA ALA A 93 4.15 5.17 26.61
C ALA A 93 5.40 5.88 26.06
N LYS A 94 6.40 5.12 25.59
CA LYS A 94 7.61 5.71 25.01
C LYS A 94 7.35 6.35 23.65
N MET A 95 6.49 5.76 22.82
CA MET A 95 6.05 6.36 21.55
C MET A 95 5.32 7.69 21.79
N ILE A 96 4.42 7.74 22.77
CA ILE A 96 3.70 8.97 23.16
C ILE A 96 4.69 10.03 23.62
N ALA A 97 5.57 9.69 24.57
CA ALA A 97 6.53 10.64 25.12
C ALA A 97 7.48 11.20 24.04
N PHE A 98 7.98 10.32 23.16
CA PHE A 98 8.85 10.72 22.05
C PHE A 98 8.10 11.58 21.02
N GLY A 99 6.94 11.09 20.57
CA GLY A 99 6.14 11.73 19.53
C GLY A 99 5.61 13.11 19.95
N ALA A 100 5.26 13.30 21.23
CA ALA A 100 4.86 14.60 21.75
C ALA A 100 5.96 15.69 21.63
N CYS A 101 7.23 15.30 21.50
CA CYS A 101 8.34 16.23 21.34
C CYS A 101 8.86 16.32 19.89
N ILE A 102 8.21 15.64 18.93
CA ILE A 102 8.81 15.40 17.61
C ILE A 102 9.09 16.69 16.85
N VAL A 103 8.17 17.67 16.86
CA VAL A 103 8.35 18.92 16.10
C VAL A 103 9.49 19.77 16.69
N ARG A 104 9.76 19.63 17.99
CA ARG A 104 10.88 20.32 18.65
C ARG A 104 12.22 19.69 18.27
N SER A 105 12.29 18.36 18.27
CA SER A 105 13.53 17.62 17.99
C SER A 105 13.82 17.47 16.50
N TYR A 106 12.79 17.44 15.67
CA TYR A 106 12.83 17.21 14.23
C TYR A 106 11.95 18.24 13.50
N PRO A 107 12.36 19.52 13.42
CA PRO A 107 11.53 20.61 12.88
C PRO A 107 11.20 20.47 11.39
N THR A 108 11.92 19.62 10.66
CA THR A 108 11.68 19.30 9.25
C THR A 108 10.59 18.26 9.05
N VAL A 109 10.14 17.56 10.10
CA VAL A 109 9.04 16.60 9.99
C VAL A 109 7.75 17.35 9.68
N LYS A 110 7.07 16.91 8.62
CA LYS A 110 5.76 17.44 8.20
C LYS A 110 4.68 16.37 8.14
N GLU A 111 5.11 15.12 7.99
CA GLU A 111 4.27 13.94 7.95
C GLU A 111 4.75 12.89 8.93
N ILE A 112 3.81 12.20 9.57
CA ILE A 112 4.15 11.12 10.49
C ILE A 112 3.17 9.97 10.34
N LEU A 113 3.71 8.76 10.24
CA LEU A 113 2.95 7.53 10.28
C LEU A 113 3.07 6.94 11.68
N VAL A 114 1.95 6.80 12.38
CA VAL A 114 1.85 6.09 13.64
C VAL A 114 1.35 4.68 13.33
N CYS A 115 2.26 3.71 13.38
CA CYS A 115 2.01 2.32 13.00
C CYS A 115 1.80 1.47 14.25
N SER A 116 0.54 1.37 14.69
CA SER A 116 0.10 0.48 15.77
C SER A 116 -1.40 0.27 15.69
N SER A 117 -1.86 -0.93 16.07
CA SER A 117 -3.28 -1.25 16.22
C SER A 117 -3.85 -0.86 17.59
N ASP A 118 -3.04 -0.41 18.55
CA ASP A 118 -3.53 -0.01 19.86
C ASP A 118 -4.31 1.32 19.80
N GLY A 119 -5.48 1.33 20.45
CA GLY A 119 -6.35 2.50 20.53
C GLY A 119 -5.76 3.63 21.38
N ILE A 120 -4.87 3.35 22.34
CA ILE A 120 -4.28 4.38 23.21
C ILE A 120 -3.49 5.43 22.40
N LEU A 121 -2.89 5.01 21.29
CA LEU A 121 -2.09 5.87 20.43
C LEU A 121 -2.93 6.88 19.63
N ILE A 122 -4.27 6.84 19.74
CA ILE A 122 -5.12 7.94 19.26
C ILE A 122 -4.77 9.26 19.95
N HIS A 123 -4.33 9.23 21.21
CA HIS A 123 -3.89 10.43 21.92
C HIS A 123 -2.62 11.01 21.31
N LEU A 124 -1.66 10.16 20.93
CA LEU A 124 -0.47 10.58 20.20
C LEU A 124 -0.85 11.17 18.84
N CYS A 125 -1.73 10.50 18.09
CA CYS A 125 -2.20 11.02 16.80
C CYS A 125 -2.80 12.42 16.94
N ASN A 126 -3.70 12.63 17.92
CA ASN A 126 -4.32 13.94 18.14
C ASN A 126 -3.29 15.01 18.53
N GLU A 127 -2.32 14.68 19.39
CA GLU A 127 -1.26 15.61 19.76
C GLU A 127 -0.39 16.01 18.56
N LEU A 128 0.03 15.04 17.74
CA LEU A 128 0.80 15.31 16.52
C LEU A 128 0.02 16.19 15.52
N GLN A 129 -1.29 15.97 15.40
CA GLN A 129 -2.16 16.84 14.59
C GLN A 129 -2.26 18.26 15.15
N ASN A 130 -2.38 18.41 16.47
CA ASN A 130 -2.41 19.72 17.12
C ASN A 130 -1.09 20.48 16.92
N GLN A 131 0.03 19.76 16.77
CA GLN A 131 1.33 20.33 16.41
C GLN A 131 1.45 20.69 14.91
N GLY A 132 0.39 20.51 14.12
CA GLY A 132 0.32 20.88 12.72
C GLY A 132 0.88 19.85 11.75
N LEU A 133 1.11 18.61 12.19
CA LEU A 133 1.57 17.53 11.31
C LEU A 133 0.40 16.91 10.54
N ILE A 134 0.73 16.39 9.36
CA ILE A 134 -0.13 15.43 8.66
C ILE A 134 0.12 14.06 9.30
N VAL A 135 -0.92 13.45 9.85
CA VAL A 135 -0.84 12.22 10.62
C VAL A 135 -1.55 11.09 9.89
N TYR A 136 -0.84 10.00 9.65
CA TYR A 136 -1.39 8.74 9.17
C TYR A 136 -1.42 7.74 10.31
N TRP A 137 -2.60 7.24 10.66
CA TRP A 137 -2.72 6.14 11.60
C TRP A 137 -2.81 4.83 10.83
N VAL A 138 -1.79 3.98 11.00
CA VAL A 138 -1.66 2.69 10.31
C VAL A 138 -1.95 1.56 11.28
N ARG A 139 -3.02 0.82 11.01
CA ARG A 139 -3.51 -0.29 11.84
C ARG A 139 -3.55 -1.57 11.02
N ARG A 140 -3.37 -2.72 11.65
CA ARG A 140 -3.60 -4.03 11.01
C ARG A 140 -4.94 -4.61 11.42
N GLN A 141 -5.73 -5.04 10.44
CA GLN A 141 -6.96 -5.80 10.64
C GLN A 141 -6.87 -7.10 9.83
N GLY A 142 -6.53 -8.21 10.50
CA GLY A 142 -6.32 -9.49 9.82
C GLY A 142 -5.17 -9.42 8.82
N GLN A 143 -5.50 -9.52 7.52
CA GLN A 143 -4.53 -9.50 6.41
C GLN A 143 -4.45 -8.15 5.69
N THR A 144 -5.09 -7.10 6.22
CA THR A 144 -5.05 -5.77 5.63
C THR A 144 -4.41 -4.75 6.58
N LEU A 145 -3.67 -3.80 6.01
CA LEU A 145 -3.32 -2.55 6.68
C LEU A 145 -4.39 -1.51 6.35
N HIS A 146 -4.83 -0.80 7.37
CA HIS A 146 -5.78 0.29 7.32
C HIS A 146 -4.99 1.57 7.60
N ILE A 147 -4.88 2.44 6.61
CA ILE A 147 -4.14 3.69 6.68
C ILE A 147 -5.17 4.82 6.68
N GLU A 148 -5.30 5.49 7.82
CA GLU A 148 -6.21 6.62 7.99
C GLU A 148 -5.42 7.91 8.00
N ASN A 149 -5.63 8.78 7.01
CA ASN A 149 -5.16 10.16 7.09
C ASN A 149 -6.07 10.89 8.08
N ARG A 150 -5.57 11.13 9.29
CA ARG A 150 -6.35 11.70 10.40
C ARG A 150 -6.78 13.15 10.14
N ASN A 151 -6.08 13.87 9.26
CA ASN A 151 -6.37 15.27 8.94
C ASN A 151 -7.54 15.40 7.96
N THR A 152 -7.77 14.39 7.12
CA THR A 152 -8.80 14.40 6.07
C THR A 152 -9.91 13.37 6.29
N GLY A 153 -9.68 12.37 7.14
CA GLY A 153 -10.54 11.20 7.31
C GLY A 153 -10.44 10.18 6.16
N LYS A 154 -9.55 10.39 5.17
CA LYS A 154 -9.38 9.46 4.06
C LYS A 154 -8.81 8.12 4.56
N LEU A 155 -9.47 7.03 4.19
CA LEU A 155 -9.03 5.66 4.45
C LEU A 155 -8.45 5.04 3.17
N THR A 156 -7.29 4.42 3.32
CA THR A 156 -6.62 3.62 2.29
C THR A 156 -6.34 2.24 2.87
N TYR A 157 -6.49 1.19 2.07
CA TYR A 157 -6.34 -0.19 2.51
C TYR A 157 -5.27 -0.89 1.68
N TYR A 158 -4.43 -1.70 2.33
CA TYR A 158 -3.38 -2.47 1.67
C TYR A 158 -3.46 -3.93 2.08
N SER A 159 -3.45 -4.83 1.10
CA SER A 159 -3.48 -6.28 1.31
C SER A 159 -2.06 -6.79 1.54
N LEU A 160 -1.82 -7.37 2.72
CA LEU A 160 -0.55 -8.01 3.06
C LEU A 160 -0.35 -9.32 2.29
N THR A 161 -1.43 -10.01 1.91
CA THR A 161 -1.35 -11.28 1.17
C THR A 161 -1.09 -11.09 -0.31
N MET A 162 -1.67 -10.05 -0.91
CA MET A 162 -1.52 -9.76 -2.33
C MET A 162 -0.42 -8.74 -2.62
N ALA A 163 0.14 -8.12 -1.58
CA ALA A 163 1.13 -7.04 -1.67
C ALA A 163 0.68 -5.86 -2.55
N THR A 164 -0.61 -5.53 -2.50
CA THR A 164 -1.23 -4.50 -3.35
C THR A 164 -2.23 -3.67 -2.56
N GLU A 165 -2.44 -2.43 -3.01
CA GLU A 165 -3.56 -1.61 -2.55
C GLU A 165 -4.87 -2.35 -2.80
N VAL A 166 -5.77 -2.37 -1.82
CA VAL A 166 -7.11 -2.94 -2.01
C VAL A 166 -7.89 -1.98 -2.89
N PRO A 167 -8.31 -2.41 -4.09
CA PRO A 167 -9.02 -1.55 -5.03
C PRO A 167 -10.35 -1.06 -4.45
N SER A 168 -10.78 0.12 -4.91
CA SER A 168 -12.13 0.61 -4.60
C SER A 168 -13.19 -0.31 -5.22
N LEU A 169 -14.44 -0.22 -4.73
CA LEU A 169 -15.54 -1.05 -5.22
C LEU A 169 -15.71 -0.93 -6.74
N GLU A 170 -15.58 0.28 -7.28
CA GLU A 170 -15.71 0.55 -8.72
C GLU A 170 -14.64 -0.23 -9.51
N LYS A 171 -13.38 -0.17 -9.06
CA LYS A 171 -12.28 -0.93 -9.67
C LYS A 171 -12.45 -2.44 -9.53
N VAL A 172 -13.01 -2.91 -8.41
CA VAL A 172 -13.33 -4.34 -8.23
C VAL A 172 -14.38 -4.78 -9.26
N VAL A 173 -15.42 -3.97 -9.47
CA VAL A 173 -16.46 -4.26 -10.47
C VAL A 173 -15.86 -4.29 -11.88
N GLU A 174 -15.01 -3.33 -12.24
CA GLU A 174 -14.29 -3.33 -13.52
C GLU A 174 -13.43 -4.59 -13.69
N GLN A 175 -12.64 -4.97 -12.68
CA GLN A 175 -11.82 -6.18 -12.72
C GLN A 175 -12.65 -7.46 -12.87
N ILE A 176 -13.80 -7.55 -12.19
CA ILE A 176 -14.71 -8.70 -12.34
C ILE A 176 -15.29 -8.74 -13.75
N GLN A 177 -15.68 -7.60 -14.32
CA GLN A 177 -16.19 -7.53 -15.69
C GLN A 177 -15.16 -7.99 -16.71
N ASP A 178 -13.90 -7.54 -16.57
CA ASP A 178 -12.80 -7.95 -17.44
C ASP A 178 -12.52 -9.45 -17.33
N LEU A 179 -12.53 -9.99 -16.11
CA LEU A 179 -12.37 -11.44 -15.88
C LEU A 179 -13.49 -12.24 -16.55
N ILE A 180 -14.76 -11.86 -16.34
CA ILE A 180 -15.91 -12.51 -16.98
C ILE A 180 -15.78 -12.48 -18.50
N LYS A 181 -15.38 -11.33 -19.07
CA LYS A 181 -15.20 -11.17 -20.51
C LYS A 181 -14.09 -12.09 -21.05
N SER A 182 -12.94 -12.12 -20.37
CA SER A 182 -11.81 -12.97 -20.77
C SER A 182 -12.14 -14.47 -20.72
N GLU A 183 -12.90 -14.91 -19.71
CA GLU A 183 -13.37 -16.30 -19.61
C GLU A 183 -14.39 -16.63 -20.69
N HIS A 184 -15.30 -15.70 -21.01
CA HIS A 184 -16.25 -15.88 -22.10
C HIS A 184 -15.54 -16.04 -23.45
N GLU A 185 -14.53 -15.23 -23.73
CA GLU A 185 -13.71 -15.33 -24.94
C GLU A 185 -12.95 -16.68 -24.99
N SER A 186 -12.38 -17.13 -23.86
CA SER A 186 -11.71 -18.43 -23.73
C SER A 186 -12.64 -19.61 -23.99
N ILE A 187 -13.85 -19.59 -23.43
CA ILE A 187 -14.87 -20.64 -23.64
C ILE A 187 -15.28 -20.69 -25.12
N ASN A 188 -15.53 -19.54 -25.74
CA ASN A 188 -15.92 -19.47 -27.14
C ASN A 188 -14.81 -20.01 -28.07
N ALA A 189 -13.55 -19.70 -27.78
CA ALA A 189 -12.42 -20.25 -28.54
C ALA A 189 -12.34 -21.78 -28.45
N ARG A 190 -12.58 -22.35 -27.26
CA ARG A 190 -12.61 -23.80 -27.04
C ARG A 190 -13.81 -24.45 -27.74
N LEU A 191 -14.99 -23.84 -27.70
CA LEU A 191 -16.17 -24.31 -28.42
C LEU A 191 -15.93 -24.34 -29.93
N ASN A 192 -15.35 -23.27 -30.49
CA ASN A 192 -15.02 -23.21 -31.92
C ASN A 192 -14.05 -24.33 -32.32
N SER A 193 -13.06 -24.61 -31.47
CA SER A 193 -12.13 -25.71 -31.68
C SER A 193 -12.84 -27.08 -31.64
N LEU A 194 -13.77 -27.27 -30.71
CA LEU A 194 -14.57 -28.49 -30.60
C LEU A 194 -15.47 -28.70 -31.83
N VAL A 195 -16.12 -27.64 -32.28
CA VAL A 195 -16.94 -27.65 -33.50
C VAL A 195 -16.08 -28.03 -34.70
N ALA A 196 -14.89 -27.43 -34.85
CA ALA A 196 -13.97 -27.77 -35.93
C ALA A 196 -13.59 -29.26 -35.93
N VAL A 197 -13.29 -29.83 -34.76
CA VAL A 197 -13.00 -31.27 -34.61
C VAL A 197 -14.21 -32.13 -34.97
N ALA A 198 -15.41 -31.74 -34.51
CA ALA A 198 -16.64 -32.45 -34.83
C ALA A 198 -16.97 -32.42 -36.33
N THR A 199 -16.78 -31.26 -36.99
CA THR A 199 -16.96 -31.11 -38.44
C THR A 199 -15.99 -32.00 -39.22
N LEU A 200 -14.70 -32.01 -38.86
CA LEU A 200 -13.71 -32.90 -39.48
C LEU A 200 -14.10 -34.38 -39.34
N PHE A 201 -14.63 -34.77 -38.19
CA PHE A 201 -15.11 -36.14 -37.97
C PHE A 201 -16.34 -36.46 -38.82
N GLN A 202 -17.30 -35.53 -38.90
CA GLN A 202 -18.50 -35.69 -39.70
C GLN A 202 -18.19 -35.79 -41.20
N GLU A 203 -17.30 -34.94 -41.72
CA GLU A 203 -16.81 -35.02 -43.10
C GLU A 203 -16.19 -36.39 -43.40
N LYS A 204 -15.36 -36.92 -42.49
CA LYS A 204 -14.78 -38.26 -42.61
C LYS A 204 -15.85 -39.36 -42.66
N CYS A 205 -16.90 -39.26 -41.85
CA CYS A 205 -18.02 -40.21 -41.84
C CYS A 205 -18.88 -40.12 -43.12
N ASP A 206 -19.16 -38.91 -43.62
CA ASP A 206 -19.94 -38.72 -44.85
C ASP A 206 -19.19 -39.21 -46.10
N ILE A 207 -17.86 -39.09 -46.12
CA ILE A 207 -17.01 -39.72 -47.15
C ILE A 207 -17.13 -41.24 -47.09
N ASN A 208 -17.19 -41.82 -45.88
CA ASN A 208 -17.29 -43.27 -45.69
C ASN A 208 -18.67 -43.84 -46.14
N ILE A 209 -19.75 -43.07 -46.02
CA ILE A 209 -21.09 -43.45 -46.49
C ILE A 209 -21.19 -43.35 -48.02
N LYS A 210 -20.58 -42.33 -48.64
CA LYS A 210 -20.59 -42.17 -50.10
C LYS A 210 -19.68 -43.17 -50.83
N HIS A 211 -18.76 -43.83 -50.14
CA HIS A 211 -17.83 -44.79 -50.75
C HIS A 211 -18.28 -46.26 -50.71
N ASN A 212 -19.50 -46.58 -50.26
CA ASN A 212 -20.02 -47.96 -50.31
C ASN A 212 -21.19 -48.13 -51.32
N PRO A 213 -20.91 -48.20 -52.64
CA PRO A 213 -21.88 -48.69 -53.60
C PRO A 213 -21.87 -50.23 -53.61
N LYS A 214 -22.90 -50.82 -53.00
CA LYS A 214 -23.38 -52.20 -53.21
C LYS A 214 -22.39 -53.35 -52.91
N ALA A 215 -22.58 -53.97 -51.75
CA ALA A 215 -22.54 -55.43 -51.65
C ALA A 215 -23.98 -55.97 -51.52
N THR A 216 -24.74 -55.89 -52.62
CA THR A 216 -26.02 -56.61 -52.76
C THR A 216 -25.76 -58.05 -53.19
N ARG A 217 -26.18 -58.98 -52.33
CA ARG A 217 -26.74 -60.32 -52.61
C ARG A 217 -26.23 -61.06 -53.85
N LYS A 218 -25.56 -62.18 -53.62
CA LYS A 218 -26.01 -63.51 -54.05
C LYS A 218 -25.45 -64.57 -53.11
#